data_AF-A0A7C1CJ73-F1
#
_entry.id   AF-A0A7C1CJ73-F1
#
_cell.length_a   1.000
_cell.length_b   1.000
_cell.length_c   1.000
_cell.angle_alpha   90.00
_cell.angle_beta   90.00
_cell.angle_gamma   90.00
#
_symmetry.space_group_name_H-M   'P 1'
#
loop_
_entity.id
_entity.type
_entity.pdbx_description
1 polymer ?
#
loop_
_entity_poly.entity_id
_entity_poly.type
_entity_poly.pdbx_seq_one_letter_code
_entity_poly.pdbx_strand_id
1 'polypeptide(L)'
;MKINRAITKYLVLISDLIDDVETLLDGEIEEEQTLFWREKAETTLAKILGENHIYVKEFSSIDFSVSFSENLEDLLAEDIYRLALEDARSYLISLMDELESEHNSTPGLMDMESLFAEMNRYVSVYVEDTRMRSSLHHRITRLRNGMMSGDISSDEVKNHIKHIGYMDTGLFERIIPLLTWYYMQRMDGNRATNN
;
A
#
# COMPACT_ATOMS: atom_id res chain seq x y z
N MET A 1 -2.78 -3.87 18.19
CA MET A 1 -2.77 -3.50 16.76
C MET A 1 -3.75 -4.40 16.03
N LYS A 2 -4.80 -3.86 15.42
CA LYS A 2 -5.68 -4.64 14.54
C LYS A 2 -5.06 -4.61 13.15
N ILE A 3 -4.36 -5.67 12.80
CA ILE A 3 -3.89 -5.90 11.43
C ILE A 3 -5.10 -5.81 10.50
N ASN A 4 -5.00 -5.03 9.43
CA ASN A 4 -6.07 -4.92 8.44
C ASN A 4 -6.23 -6.29 7.76
N ARG A 5 -7.25 -7.06 8.16
CA ARG A 5 -7.43 -8.48 7.82
C ARG A 5 -7.43 -8.79 6.32
N ALA A 6 -7.53 -7.79 5.45
CA ALA A 6 -7.49 -7.94 4.00
C ALA A 6 -6.07 -8.10 3.45
N ILE A 7 -5.11 -7.26 3.88
CA ILE A 7 -3.72 -7.31 3.38
C ILE A 7 -3.04 -8.61 3.79
N THR A 8 -3.21 -9.04 5.05
CA THR A 8 -2.66 -10.33 5.49
C THR A 8 -3.18 -11.51 4.67
N LYS A 9 -4.43 -11.46 4.20
CA LYS A 9 -4.95 -12.50 3.31
C LYS A 9 -4.31 -12.45 1.93
N TYR A 10 -3.99 -11.26 1.42
CA TYR A 10 -3.30 -11.10 0.14
C TYR A 10 -1.86 -11.60 0.23
N LEU A 11 -1.14 -11.23 1.29
CA LEU A 11 0.22 -11.70 1.55
C LEU A 11 0.28 -13.23 1.69
N VAL A 12 -0.69 -13.85 2.38
CA VAL A 12 -0.79 -15.32 2.44
C VAL A 12 -0.98 -15.91 1.04
N LEU A 13 -1.90 -15.38 0.24
CA LEU A 13 -2.14 -15.88 -1.11
C LEU A 13 -0.93 -15.71 -2.04
N ILE A 14 -0.16 -14.62 -1.90
CA ILE A 14 1.07 -14.41 -2.66
C ILE A 14 2.17 -15.35 -2.17
N SER A 15 2.30 -15.56 -0.85
CA SER A 15 3.22 -16.55 -0.28
C SER A 15 2.91 -17.96 -0.77
N ASP A 16 1.64 -18.36 -0.81
CA ASP A 16 1.22 -19.67 -1.34
C ASP A 16 1.65 -19.83 -2.81
N LEU A 17 1.57 -18.76 -3.63
CA LEU A 17 2.06 -18.79 -5.01
C LEU A 17 3.59 -18.89 -5.10
N ILE A 18 4.32 -18.24 -4.20
CA ILE A 18 5.79 -18.34 -4.13
C ILE A 18 6.20 -19.77 -3.76
N ASP A 19 5.56 -20.37 -2.75
CA ASP A 19 5.81 -21.75 -2.32
C ASP A 19 5.51 -22.75 -3.45
N ASP A 20 4.44 -22.51 -4.22
CA ASP A 20 4.12 -23.31 -5.40
C ASP A 20 5.24 -23.22 -6.46
N VAL A 21 5.80 -22.02 -6.73
CA VAL A 21 6.91 -21.86 -7.68
C VAL A 21 8.18 -22.53 -7.20
N GLU A 22 8.52 -22.39 -5.92
CA GLU A 22 9.70 -23.04 -5.36
C GLU A 22 9.60 -24.56 -5.50
N THR A 23 8.40 -25.12 -5.31
CA THR A 23 8.14 -26.55 -5.54
C THR A 23 8.33 -26.95 -7.00
N LEU A 24 7.91 -26.11 -7.95
CA LEU A 24 8.11 -26.37 -9.39
C LEU A 24 9.59 -26.27 -9.79
N LEU A 25 10.32 -25.30 -9.24
CA LEU A 25 11.74 -25.09 -9.51
C LEU A 25 12.64 -26.19 -8.91
N ASP A 26 12.24 -26.79 -7.79
CA ASP A 26 12.94 -27.93 -7.18
C ASP A 26 12.75 -29.26 -7.96
N GLY A 27 11.79 -29.31 -8.87
CA GLY A 27 11.43 -30.49 -9.66
C GLY A 27 11.93 -30.49 -11.10
N GLU A 28 11.49 -31.49 -11.86
CA GLU A 28 11.56 -31.47 -13.32
C GLU A 28 10.50 -30.51 -13.86
N ILE A 29 10.90 -29.60 -14.75
CA ILE A 29 10.01 -28.53 -15.20
C ILE A 29 9.18 -29.02 -16.38
N GLU A 30 7.89 -29.23 -16.11
CA GLU A 30 6.91 -29.60 -17.11
C GLU A 30 6.14 -28.38 -17.61
N GLU A 31 6.00 -28.25 -18.93
CA GLU A 31 5.27 -27.16 -19.59
C GLU A 31 3.82 -27.04 -19.06
N GLU A 32 3.08 -28.15 -19.03
CA GLU A 32 1.68 -28.16 -18.61
C GLU A 32 1.50 -27.65 -17.17
N GLN A 33 2.37 -28.11 -16.25
CA GLN A 33 2.33 -27.68 -14.85
C GLN A 33 2.71 -26.20 -14.71
N THR A 34 3.71 -25.76 -15.47
CA THR A 34 4.17 -24.37 -15.47
C THR A 34 3.09 -23.41 -15.96
N LEU A 35 2.44 -23.73 -17.09
CA LEU A 35 1.36 -22.91 -17.65
C LEU A 35 0.12 -22.92 -16.76
N PHE A 36 -0.22 -24.07 -16.16
CA PHE A 36 -1.31 -24.15 -15.20
C PHE A 36 -1.07 -23.28 -13.96
N TRP A 37 0.15 -23.34 -13.41
CA TRP A 37 0.54 -22.48 -12.30
C TRP A 37 0.47 -21.00 -12.67
N ARG A 38 0.96 -20.63 -13.86
CA ARG A 38 0.88 -19.25 -14.38
C ARG A 38 -0.56 -18.75 -14.42
N GLU A 39 -1.49 -19.50 -14.98
CA GLU A 39 -2.92 -19.12 -15.05
C GLU A 39 -3.53 -18.98 -13.65
N LYS A 40 -3.18 -19.88 -12.73
CA LYS A 40 -3.57 -19.79 -11.31
C LYS A 40 -3.04 -18.51 -10.68
N ALA A 41 -1.78 -18.15 -10.92
CA ALA A 41 -1.14 -16.95 -10.39
C ALA A 41 -1.80 -15.67 -10.95
N GLU A 42 -1.97 -15.57 -12.27
CA GLU A 42 -2.68 -14.47 -12.94
C GLU A 42 -4.09 -14.28 -12.37
N THR A 43 -4.86 -15.38 -12.27
CA THR A 43 -6.23 -15.35 -11.73
C THR A 43 -6.24 -14.92 -10.26
N THR A 44 -5.27 -15.37 -9.47
CA THR A 44 -5.18 -15.03 -8.04
C THR A 44 -4.86 -13.55 -7.88
N LEU A 45 -3.83 -13.05 -8.56
CA LEU A 45 -3.43 -11.64 -8.55
C LEU A 45 -4.58 -10.74 -9.03
N ALA A 46 -5.27 -11.11 -10.12
CA ALA A 46 -6.43 -10.36 -10.61
C ALA A 46 -7.57 -10.31 -9.59
N LYS A 47 -7.80 -11.39 -8.83
CA LYS A 47 -8.82 -11.41 -7.76
C LYS A 47 -8.47 -10.53 -6.57
N ILE A 48 -7.19 -10.47 -6.18
CA ILE A 48 -6.77 -9.74 -4.97
C ILE A 48 -6.43 -8.27 -5.23
N LEU A 49 -5.91 -7.92 -6.41
CA LEU A 49 -5.50 -6.56 -6.78
C LEU A 49 -6.47 -5.88 -7.78
N GLY A 50 -7.29 -6.67 -8.48
CA GLY A 50 -8.17 -6.23 -9.56
C GLY A 50 -7.56 -6.44 -10.94
N GLU A 51 -8.38 -6.89 -11.91
CA GLU A 51 -7.97 -7.26 -13.27
C GLU A 51 -7.16 -6.18 -14.02
N ASN A 52 -7.42 -4.90 -13.73
CA ASN A 52 -6.78 -3.77 -14.41
C ASN A 52 -5.56 -3.20 -13.67
N HIS A 53 -5.17 -3.80 -12.54
CA HIS A 53 -4.06 -3.32 -11.71
C HIS A 53 -2.73 -3.41 -12.48
N ILE A 54 -1.82 -2.46 -12.23
CA ILE A 54 -0.52 -2.42 -12.91
C ILE A 54 0.28 -3.70 -12.68
N TYR A 55 0.34 -4.17 -11.43
CA TYR A 55 1.03 -5.42 -11.10
C TYR A 55 0.47 -6.67 -11.80
N VAL A 56 -0.85 -6.73 -12.03
CA VAL A 56 -1.46 -7.86 -12.77
C VAL A 56 -1.01 -7.84 -14.23
N LYS A 57 -0.93 -6.65 -14.84
CA LYS A 57 -0.47 -6.47 -16.22
C LYS A 57 1.01 -6.77 -16.39
N GLU A 58 1.83 -6.36 -15.43
CA GLU A 58 3.26 -6.64 -15.40
C GLU A 58 3.52 -8.14 -15.24
N PHE A 59 2.83 -8.82 -14.31
CA PHE A 59 2.94 -10.26 -14.18
C PHE A 59 2.54 -10.99 -15.47
N SER A 60 1.43 -10.56 -16.11
CA SER A 60 0.96 -11.14 -17.38
C SER A 60 1.94 -10.94 -18.55
N SER A 61 2.89 -10.02 -18.41
CA SER A 61 3.92 -9.74 -19.42
C SER A 61 5.16 -10.62 -19.29
N ILE A 62 5.27 -11.42 -18.22
CA ILE A 62 6.33 -12.41 -18.09
C ILE A 62 6.14 -13.46 -19.18
N ASP A 63 7.19 -13.66 -19.98
CA ASP A 63 7.12 -14.46 -21.18
C ASP A 63 7.40 -15.94 -20.86
N PHE A 64 6.37 -16.77 -21.04
CA PHE A 64 6.44 -18.23 -20.94
C PHE A 64 6.38 -18.86 -22.34
N SER A 65 6.99 -18.23 -23.35
CA SER A 65 6.93 -18.72 -24.74
C SER A 65 8.23 -19.37 -25.22
N VAL A 66 8.04 -20.45 -25.97
CA VAL A 66 9.10 -21.20 -26.65
C VAL A 66 8.82 -21.08 -28.16
N SER A 67 9.62 -20.29 -28.89
CA SER A 67 9.55 -20.22 -30.36
C SER A 67 10.85 -20.73 -30.97
N PHE A 68 11.03 -22.05 -31.00
CA PHE A 68 12.20 -22.69 -31.64
C PHE A 68 11.76 -23.65 -32.73
N SER A 69 12.62 -23.82 -33.74
CA SER A 69 12.46 -24.82 -34.78
C SER A 69 12.78 -26.22 -34.22
N GLU A 70 12.10 -27.23 -34.76
CA GLU A 70 11.82 -28.56 -34.21
C GLU A 70 13.03 -29.50 -33.87
N ASN A 71 14.23 -29.00 -33.58
CA ASN A 71 15.42 -29.86 -33.40
C ASN A 71 16.34 -29.49 -32.22
N LEU A 72 15.87 -28.63 -31.30
CA LEU A 72 16.62 -28.16 -30.12
C LEU A 72 15.72 -28.17 -28.86
N GLU A 73 14.72 -29.06 -28.87
CA GLU A 73 13.41 -28.87 -28.23
C GLU A 73 13.39 -29.02 -26.71
N ASP A 74 13.99 -30.05 -26.12
CA ASP A 74 13.66 -30.38 -24.71
C ASP A 74 14.50 -29.59 -23.68
N LEU A 75 15.82 -29.53 -23.85
CA LEU A 75 16.72 -28.84 -22.90
C LEU A 75 16.54 -27.32 -22.91
N LEU A 76 16.26 -26.72 -24.07
CA LEU A 76 16.04 -25.28 -24.16
C LEU A 76 14.65 -24.86 -23.67
N ALA A 77 13.63 -25.71 -23.86
CA ALA A 77 12.29 -25.43 -23.36
C ALA A 77 12.27 -25.45 -21.83
N GLU A 78 12.91 -26.45 -21.21
CA GLU A 78 13.06 -26.53 -19.76
C GLU A 78 13.75 -25.29 -19.18
N ASP A 79 14.86 -24.85 -19.79
CA ASP A 79 15.58 -23.64 -19.38
C ASP A 79 14.76 -22.35 -19.52
N ILE A 80 13.88 -22.27 -20.53
CA ILE A 80 12.99 -21.12 -20.72
C ILE A 80 11.91 -21.09 -19.65
N TYR A 81 11.26 -22.21 -19.40
CA TYR A 81 10.25 -22.29 -18.33
C TYR A 81 10.88 -22.07 -16.96
N ARG A 82 12.10 -22.57 -16.73
CA ARG A 82 12.88 -22.27 -15.52
C ARG A 82 13.13 -20.78 -15.36
N LEU A 83 13.60 -20.12 -16.42
CA LEU A 83 13.86 -18.68 -16.40
C LEU A 83 12.57 -17.88 -16.13
N ALA A 84 11.47 -18.24 -16.78
CA ALA A 84 10.18 -17.59 -16.59
C ALA A 84 9.63 -17.80 -15.17
N LEU A 85 9.81 -18.99 -14.58
CA LEU A 85 9.46 -19.27 -13.19
C LEU A 85 10.32 -18.47 -12.21
N GLU A 86 11.63 -18.32 -12.46
CA GLU A 86 12.53 -17.49 -11.64
C GLU A 86 12.19 -16.01 -11.71
N ASP A 87 11.85 -15.50 -12.90
CA ASP A 87 11.36 -14.13 -13.10
C ASP A 87 10.04 -13.91 -12.34
N ALA A 88 9.11 -14.87 -12.45
CA ALA A 88 7.83 -14.81 -11.75
C ALA A 88 7.99 -14.89 -10.23
N ARG A 89 8.90 -15.73 -9.72
CA ARG A 89 9.25 -15.79 -8.29
C ARG A 89 9.82 -14.47 -7.81
N SER A 90 10.80 -13.94 -8.53
CA SER A 90 11.44 -12.65 -8.20
C SER A 90 10.44 -11.51 -8.21
N TYR A 91 9.50 -11.53 -9.17
CA TYR A 91 8.40 -10.59 -9.25
C TYR A 91 7.47 -10.69 -8.04
N LEU A 92 7.01 -11.90 -7.69
CA LEU A 92 6.10 -12.12 -6.57
C LEU A 92 6.72 -11.74 -5.22
N ILE A 93 8.01 -12.02 -5.02
CA ILE A 93 8.75 -11.59 -3.83
C ILE A 93 8.81 -10.05 -3.78
N SER A 94 9.16 -9.42 -4.91
CA SER A 94 9.23 -7.95 -4.99
C SER A 94 7.87 -7.30 -4.76
N LEU A 95 6.79 -7.89 -5.30
CA LEU A 95 5.42 -7.45 -5.07
C LEU A 95 5.02 -7.63 -3.60
N MET A 96 5.41 -8.74 -2.97
CA MET A 96 5.14 -8.98 -1.56
C MET A 96 5.87 -7.93 -0.70
N ASP A 97 7.16 -7.70 -0.95
CA ASP A 97 7.94 -6.65 -0.30
C ASP A 97 7.35 -5.26 -0.56
N GLU A 98 6.86 -5.00 -1.77
CA GLU A 98 6.22 -3.73 -2.12
C GLU A 98 4.87 -3.57 -1.44
N LEU A 99 4.03 -4.60 -1.34
CA LEU A 99 2.76 -4.53 -0.61
C LEU A 99 2.99 -4.43 0.90
N GLU A 100 3.99 -5.14 1.43
CA GLU A 100 4.44 -4.98 2.80
C GLU A 100 5.04 -3.60 3.02
N SER A 101 5.78 -3.06 2.06
CA SER A 101 6.31 -1.70 2.07
C SER A 101 5.20 -0.67 1.93
N GLU A 102 4.25 -0.74 1.01
CA GLU A 102 3.10 0.17 1.00
C GLU A 102 2.32 0.10 2.31
N HIS A 103 2.24 -1.09 2.92
CA HIS A 103 1.66 -1.27 4.25
C HIS A 103 2.52 -0.65 5.39
N ASN A 104 3.85 -0.79 5.33
CA ASN A 104 4.81 -0.43 6.38
C ASN A 104 5.47 0.96 6.14
N SER A 105 5.92 1.20 4.92
CA SER A 105 6.22 2.47 4.21
C SER A 105 4.97 3.23 3.73
N THR A 106 3.82 3.02 4.37
CA THR A 106 3.09 4.20 4.85
C THR A 106 3.78 4.66 6.14
N PRO A 107 4.88 5.44 6.11
CA PRO A 107 5.38 6.03 7.34
C PRO A 107 4.32 7.01 7.84
N GLY A 108 3.55 6.59 8.85
CA GLY A 108 2.74 7.51 9.64
C GLY A 108 1.35 7.84 9.11
N LEU A 109 0.59 6.87 8.61
CA LEU A 109 -0.81 6.84 9.00
C LEU A 109 -0.93 6.06 10.31
N MET A 110 -0.52 6.70 11.40
CA MET A 110 -1.36 6.58 12.59
C MET A 110 -2.80 6.78 12.06
N ASP A 111 -3.70 5.84 12.37
CA ASP A 111 -5.13 6.06 12.23
C ASP A 111 -5.42 7.52 12.56
N MET A 112 -6.23 8.23 11.77
CA MET A 112 -6.43 9.67 11.96
C MET A 112 -6.76 9.99 13.43
N GLU A 113 -7.49 9.08 14.09
CA GLU A 113 -7.74 9.14 15.54
C GLU A 113 -6.49 9.10 16.41
N SER A 114 -5.51 8.28 16.05
CA SER A 114 -4.21 8.17 16.70
C SER A 114 -3.36 9.44 16.52
N LEU A 115 -3.34 10.06 15.34
CA LEU A 115 -2.68 11.36 15.14
C LEU A 115 -3.30 12.44 16.03
N PHE A 116 -4.63 12.50 16.07
CA PHE A 116 -5.33 13.43 16.95
C PHE A 116 -5.14 13.11 18.44
N ALA A 117 -5.00 11.82 18.79
CA ALA A 117 -4.70 11.41 20.16
C ALA A 117 -3.28 11.84 20.57
N GLU A 118 -2.28 11.71 19.68
CA GLU A 118 -0.92 12.19 19.92
C GLU A 118 -0.90 13.70 20.11
N MET A 119 -1.58 14.46 19.26
CA MET A 119 -1.69 15.91 19.36
C MET A 119 -2.35 16.34 20.68
N ASN A 120 -3.43 15.67 21.09
CA ASN A 120 -4.07 15.95 22.37
C ASN A 120 -3.20 15.57 23.58
N ARG A 121 -2.46 14.46 23.49
CA ARG A 121 -1.46 14.07 24.49
C ARG A 121 -0.36 15.12 24.59
N TYR A 122 0.16 15.60 23.47
CA TYR A 122 1.18 16.65 23.44
C TYR A 122 0.69 17.91 24.15
N VAL A 123 -0.50 18.40 23.78
CA VAL A 123 -1.10 19.59 24.42
C VAL A 123 -1.31 19.38 25.92
N SER A 124 -1.69 18.18 26.35
CA SER A 124 -1.90 17.88 27.77
C SER A 124 -0.59 17.82 28.58
N VAL A 125 0.50 17.37 27.96
CA VAL A 125 1.78 17.12 28.62
C VAL A 125 2.72 18.33 28.57
N TYR A 126 2.75 19.05 27.45
CA TYR A 126 3.79 20.06 27.16
C TYR A 126 3.28 21.50 27.15
N VAL A 127 1.96 21.74 27.06
CA VAL A 127 1.42 23.12 27.03
C VAL A 127 0.97 23.54 28.43
N GLU A 128 1.82 24.31 29.10
CA GLU A 128 1.59 24.76 30.47
C GLU A 128 0.50 25.84 30.58
N ASP A 129 0.43 26.80 29.64
CA ASP A 129 -0.59 27.84 29.65
C ASP A 129 -1.99 27.27 29.37
N THR A 130 -2.87 27.32 30.38
CA THR A 130 -4.25 26.85 30.31
C THR A 130 -5.08 27.49 29.19
N ARG A 131 -4.92 28.78 28.89
CA ARG A 131 -5.68 29.46 27.82
C ARG A 131 -5.21 28.98 26.45
N MET A 132 -3.90 28.86 26.28
CA MET A 132 -3.31 28.30 25.06
C MET A 132 -3.75 26.84 24.86
N ARG A 133 -3.72 26.04 25.93
CA ARG A 133 -4.17 24.64 25.94
C ARG A 133 -5.62 24.50 25.48
N SER A 134 -6.53 25.31 26.04
CA SER A 134 -7.95 25.30 25.64
C SER A 134 -8.13 25.70 24.17
N SER A 135 -7.41 26.71 23.70
CA SER A 135 -7.43 27.14 22.29
C SER A 135 -6.94 26.02 21.36
N LEU A 136 -5.83 25.37 21.71
CA LEU A 136 -5.28 24.26 20.93
C LEU A 136 -6.23 23.06 20.91
N HIS A 137 -6.76 22.62 22.05
CA HIS A 137 -7.73 21.53 22.09
C HIS A 137 -8.99 21.80 21.25
N HIS A 138 -9.52 23.03 21.30
CA HIS A 138 -10.66 23.40 20.47
C HIS A 138 -10.35 23.22 18.97
N ARG A 139 -9.19 23.69 18.52
CA ARG A 139 -8.78 23.60 17.11
C ARG A 139 -8.49 22.17 16.68
N ILE A 140 -7.80 21.40 17.51
CA ILE A 140 -7.55 19.97 17.28
C ILE A 140 -8.88 19.21 17.14
N THR A 141 -9.84 19.50 18.02
CA THR A 141 -11.17 18.88 17.99
C THR A 141 -11.96 19.27 16.75
N ARG A 142 -11.91 20.54 16.33
CA ARG A 142 -12.59 21.00 15.11
C ARG A 142 -11.98 20.36 13.86
N LEU A 143 -10.65 20.29 13.78
CA LEU A 143 -9.93 19.58 12.72
C LEU A 143 -10.34 18.10 12.69
N ARG A 144 -10.35 17.41 13.83
CA ARG A 144 -10.77 16.00 13.91
C ARG A 144 -12.17 15.78 13.40
N ASN A 145 -13.13 16.48 13.98
CA ASN A 145 -14.53 16.25 13.67
C ASN A 145 -14.81 16.58 12.20
N GLY A 146 -14.28 17.70 11.70
CA GLY A 146 -14.49 18.13 10.33
C GLY A 146 -13.78 17.26 9.28
N MET A 147 -12.55 16.79 9.56
CA MET A 147 -11.84 15.88 8.66
C MET A 147 -12.49 14.49 8.63
N MET A 148 -12.98 13.98 9.77
CA MET A 148 -13.65 12.67 9.84
C MET A 148 -15.04 12.69 9.21
N SER A 149 -15.79 13.79 9.31
CA SER A 149 -17.14 13.89 8.74
C SER A 149 -17.16 14.40 7.29
N GLY A 150 -16.02 14.89 6.77
CA GLY A 150 -15.96 15.62 5.51
C GLY A 150 -16.51 17.05 5.56
N ASP A 151 -17.01 17.49 6.72
CA ASP A 151 -17.59 18.83 6.96
C ASP A 151 -16.50 19.84 7.38
N ILE A 152 -15.48 19.97 6.54
CA ILE A 152 -14.43 20.98 6.69
C ILE A 152 -13.88 21.46 5.34
N SER A 153 -13.84 22.79 5.18
CA SER A 153 -13.29 23.41 3.99
C SER A 153 -11.74 23.46 4.03
N SER A 154 -11.10 23.53 2.87
CA SER A 154 -9.64 23.73 2.79
C SER A 154 -9.18 25.00 3.51
N ASP A 155 -9.97 26.07 3.43
CA ASP A 155 -9.64 27.35 4.04
C ASP A 155 -9.75 27.29 5.57
N GLU A 156 -10.74 26.56 6.08
CA GLU A 156 -10.89 26.29 7.50
C GLU A 156 -9.72 25.45 8.04
N VAL A 157 -9.30 24.40 7.32
CA VAL A 157 -8.09 23.63 7.67
C VAL A 157 -6.88 24.57 7.73
N LYS A 158 -6.59 25.33 6.67
CA LYS A 158 -5.46 26.27 6.63
C LYS A 158 -5.49 27.26 7.80
N ASN A 159 -6.66 27.79 8.14
CA ASN A 159 -6.82 28.72 9.27
C ASN A 159 -6.48 28.07 10.62
N HIS A 160 -6.94 26.84 10.87
CA HIS A 160 -6.61 26.13 12.10
C HIS A 160 -5.13 25.80 12.20
N ILE A 161 -4.52 25.32 11.11
CA ILE A 161 -3.09 24.97 11.07
C ILE A 161 -2.21 26.21 11.29
N LYS A 162 -2.52 27.30 10.59
CA LYS A 162 -1.78 28.57 10.73
C LYS A 162 -1.82 29.05 12.19
N HIS A 163 -2.98 29.00 12.82
CA HIS A 163 -3.12 29.37 14.23
C HIS A 163 -2.39 28.42 15.18
N ILE A 164 -2.37 27.11 14.91
CA ILE A 164 -1.60 26.17 15.72
C ILE A 164 -0.10 26.48 15.61
N GLY A 165 0.41 26.71 14.39
CA GLY A 165 1.81 27.09 14.17
C GLY A 165 2.22 28.41 14.82
N TYR A 166 1.30 29.38 14.96
CA TYR A 166 1.58 30.60 15.73
C TYR A 166 1.64 30.38 17.24
N MET A 167 0.90 29.41 17.75
CA MET A 167 0.84 29.14 19.19
C MET A 167 1.95 28.19 19.63
N ASP A 168 2.16 27.09 18.91
CA ASP A 168 3.06 26.02 19.32
C ASP A 168 3.72 25.35 18.10
N THR A 169 5.02 25.60 17.92
CA THR A 169 5.81 25.04 16.81
C THR A 169 5.97 23.52 16.92
N GLY A 170 6.11 22.98 18.14
CA GLY A 170 6.28 21.54 18.34
C GLY A 170 5.00 20.73 18.04
N LEU A 171 3.83 21.34 18.28
CA LEU A 171 2.55 20.79 17.85
C LEU A 171 2.34 20.92 16.34
N PHE A 172 2.84 21.99 15.72
CA PHE A 172 2.79 22.16 14.27
C PHE A 172 3.59 21.09 13.52
N GLU A 173 4.78 20.73 14.01
CA GLU A 173 5.57 19.63 13.43
C GLU A 173 4.80 18.29 13.46
N ARG A 174 4.05 18.04 14.54
CA ARG A 174 3.23 16.83 14.71
C ARG A 174 1.98 16.80 13.84
N ILE A 175 1.59 17.94 13.30
CA ILE A 175 0.45 18.08 12.40
C ILE A 175 0.81 17.76 10.94
N ILE A 176 2.09 17.82 10.57
CA ILE A 176 2.54 17.65 9.19
C ILE A 176 2.07 16.31 8.59
N PRO A 177 2.19 15.15 9.26
CA PRO A 177 1.69 13.88 8.71
C PRO A 177 0.20 13.88 8.40
N LEU A 178 -0.61 14.51 9.27
CA LEU A 178 -2.06 14.67 9.08
C LEU A 178 -2.38 15.51 7.84
N LEU A 179 -1.60 16.57 7.59
CA LEU A 179 -1.80 17.43 6.42
C LEU A 179 -1.42 16.71 5.13
N THR A 180 -0.30 16.00 5.12
CA THR A 180 0.11 15.18 3.99
C THR A 180 -1.00 14.20 3.61
N TRP A 181 -1.56 13.50 4.59
CA TRP A 181 -2.70 12.61 4.36
C TRP A 181 -3.94 13.32 3.79
N TYR A 182 -4.35 14.43 4.42
CA TYR A 182 -5.55 15.17 4.03
C TYR A 182 -5.47 15.67 2.57
N TYR A 183 -4.28 16.12 2.14
CA TYR A 183 -4.08 16.58 0.77
C TYR A 183 -3.92 15.44 -0.23
N MET A 184 -3.31 14.31 0.15
CA MET A 184 -3.23 13.11 -0.70
C MET A 184 -4.62 12.55 -1.01
N GLN A 185 -5.48 12.36 0.00
CA GLN A 185 -6.84 11.85 -0.21
C GLN A 185 -7.70 12.73 -1.13
N ARG A 186 -7.50 14.05 -1.09
CA ARG A 186 -8.21 14.98 -1.99
C ARG A 186 -7.68 14.99 -3.42
N MET A 187 -6.40 14.67 -3.63
CA MET A 187 -5.85 14.50 -4.98
C MET A 187 -6.42 13.26 -5.67
N ASP A 188 -6.64 12.18 -4.92
CA ASP A 188 -7.27 10.96 -5.42
C ASP A 188 -8.78 11.13 -5.66
N GLY A 189 -9.47 11.83 -4.76
CA GLY A 189 -10.90 12.16 -4.91
C GLY A 189 -11.20 13.05 -6.13
N ASN A 190 -10.31 13.98 -6.49
CA ASN A 190 -10.45 14.83 -7.68
C ASN A 190 -10.08 14.11 -8.99
N ARG A 191 -9.30 13.02 -8.94
CA ARG A 191 -9.05 12.17 -10.11
C ARG A 191 -10.25 11.29 -10.45
N ALA A 192 -11.04 10.88 -9.46
CA ALA A 192 -12.25 10.08 -9.67
C ALA A 192 -13.42 10.87 -10.32
N THR A 193 -13.40 12.20 -10.31
CA THR A 193 -14.44 13.06 -10.91
C THR A 193 -14.10 13.57 -12.32
N ASN A 194 -12.91 13.28 -12.83
CA ASN A 194 -12.50 13.58 -14.19
C ASN A 194 -12.24 12.28 -14.96
N ASN A 195 -13.30 11.49 -15.20
CA ASN A 195 -13.39 10.50 -16.27
C ASN A 195 -14.86 10.27 -16.62
#